data_AF-A0A532C5Z8-F1
#
_entry.id   AF-A0A532C5Z8-F1
#
_cell.length_a   1.000
_cell.length_b   1.000
_cell.length_c   1.000
_cell.angle_alpha   90.00
_cell.angle_beta   90.00
_cell.angle_gamma   90.00
#
_symmetry.space_group_name_H-M   'P 1'
#
loop_
_entity.id
_entity.type
_entity.pdbx_description
1 polymer ?
#
loop_
_entity_poly.entity_id
_entity_poly.type
_entity_poly.pdbx_seq_one_letter_code
_entity_poly.pdbx_strand_id
1 'polypeptide(L)'
;MKIWTLIVAAIFCLSLSSCFERVVEPEDVFDAIRRGGTYSPASKMIDSWYAVEVIDSQTFAINEPKSSQYNTSYLIVGNERAVMFDAGSSERPAGSKSMRQVAALYTDNPITLILSHFHYDHIYDASKFEGGVTLIDRPEIRAEVKNGLYTISMLESVDAEATPLKVTGFIADGDVIDLGSRTLDVLNLPGHTTESIALIDKARNQTFTGDFVYKHLGGIIAFAPASDLPSYKANSDRLLQLTNADTQFFGAHGIPRFGHDWVSLMSSELGKIVRGKPDYRYVAHYLAPGLPVRLQQNANMSIYTTPLVDPPLFWSKWTLLLVAGLGALVFYLIYRVGRLLFVAV
;
A
#
# COMPACT_ATOMS: atom_id res chain seq x y z
N MET A 1 4.61 46.13 -9.06
CA MET A 1 5.17 44.87 -9.56
C MET A 1 4.94 44.80 -11.06
N LYS A 2 5.98 44.55 -11.87
CA LYS A 2 5.85 44.55 -13.33
C LYS A 2 5.29 43.19 -13.79
N ILE A 3 4.40 43.20 -14.77
CA ILE A 3 3.76 42.02 -15.41
C ILE A 3 4.76 40.87 -15.71
N TRP A 4 6.01 41.20 -16.00
CA TRP A 4 7.11 40.26 -16.21
C TRP A 4 7.41 39.32 -15.02
N THR A 5 7.21 39.76 -13.77
CA THR A 5 7.45 38.91 -12.59
C THR A 5 6.38 37.82 -12.44
N LEU A 6 5.14 38.13 -12.83
CA LEU A 6 4.04 37.16 -12.88
C LEU A 6 4.21 36.19 -14.05
N ILE A 7 4.73 36.65 -15.20
CA ILE A 7 5.02 35.81 -16.36
C ILE A 7 6.17 34.83 -16.08
N VAL A 8 7.23 35.26 -15.39
CA VAL A 8 8.34 34.36 -14.99
C VAL A 8 7.88 33.33 -13.95
N ALA A 9 7.05 33.72 -12.98
CA ALA A 9 6.45 32.77 -12.04
C ALA A 9 5.49 31.79 -12.73
N ALA A 10 4.69 32.25 -13.69
CA ALA A 10 3.80 31.39 -14.48
C ALA A 10 4.56 30.42 -15.39
N ILE A 11 5.65 30.86 -16.05
CA ILE A 11 6.53 29.99 -16.84
C ILE A 11 7.27 28.98 -15.93
N PHE A 12 7.66 29.37 -14.71
CA PHE A 12 8.28 28.47 -13.74
C PHE A 12 7.30 27.40 -13.25
N CYS A 13 6.05 27.77 -12.95
CA CYS A 13 4.99 26.83 -12.60
C CYS A 13 4.59 25.92 -13.79
N LEU A 14 4.56 26.45 -15.01
CA LEU A 14 4.31 25.66 -16.23
C LEU A 14 5.48 24.73 -16.58
N SER A 15 6.72 25.09 -16.20
CA SER A 15 7.89 24.23 -16.37
C SER A 15 7.96 23.06 -15.37
N LEU A 16 7.30 23.19 -14.22
CA LEU A 16 7.13 22.08 -13.26
C LEU A 16 6.09 21.06 -13.74
N SER A 17 5.09 21.49 -14.52
CA SER A 17 4.13 20.59 -15.17
C SER A 17 4.80 19.66 -16.20
N SER A 18 5.91 20.12 -16.81
CA SER A 18 6.75 19.32 -17.72
C SER A 18 7.83 18.48 -17.02
N CYS A 19 7.92 18.50 -15.68
CA CYS A 19 8.90 17.69 -14.93
C CYS A 19 8.46 16.24 -14.68
N PHE A 20 7.18 15.92 -14.90
CA PHE A 20 6.62 14.59 -14.69
C PHE A 20 5.99 14.11 -16.00
N GLU A 21 6.24 12.85 -16.38
CA GLU A 21 5.74 12.32 -17.66
C GLU A 21 4.21 12.35 -17.74
N ARG A 22 3.54 12.07 -16.62
CA ARG A 22 2.09 12.18 -16.43
C ARG A 22 1.72 12.02 -14.95
N VAL A 23 0.49 12.37 -14.60
CA VAL A 23 -0.14 11.88 -13.37
C VAL A 23 -0.57 10.43 -13.62
N VAL A 24 -0.19 9.54 -12.70
CA VAL A 24 -0.70 8.18 -12.60
C VAL A 24 -1.98 8.28 -11.79
N GLU A 25 -3.10 8.14 -12.48
CA GLU A 25 -4.43 8.17 -11.89
C GLU A 25 -4.78 6.81 -11.27
N PRO A 26 -5.81 6.73 -10.40
CA PRO A 26 -6.23 5.44 -9.84
C PRO A 26 -6.48 4.37 -10.92
N GLU A 27 -7.04 4.76 -12.07
CA GLU A 27 -7.28 3.86 -13.20
C GLU A 27 -6.00 3.33 -13.87
N ASP A 28 -4.87 4.03 -13.74
CA ASP A 28 -3.59 3.55 -14.26
C ASP A 28 -2.96 2.48 -13.36
N VAL A 29 -3.26 2.51 -12.06
CA VAL A 29 -2.75 1.57 -11.05
C VAL A 29 -3.68 0.36 -10.93
N PHE A 30 -4.98 0.63 -11.01
CA PHE A 30 -6.03 -0.31 -10.69
C PHE A 30 -6.90 -0.72 -11.89
N ASP A 31 -6.57 -0.26 -13.10
CA ASP A 31 -7.39 -0.47 -14.29
C ASP A 31 -8.85 0.05 -14.14
N ALA A 32 -9.56 0.05 -15.25
CA ALA A 32 -11.00 0.11 -15.29
C ALA A 32 -11.60 -1.30 -15.20
N ILE A 33 -11.34 -2.06 -14.12
CA ILE A 33 -12.29 -3.11 -13.76
C ILE A 33 -13.59 -2.38 -13.44
N ARG A 34 -14.57 -2.49 -14.37
CA ARG A 34 -15.87 -1.81 -14.38
C ARG A 34 -16.25 -1.34 -12.96
N ARG A 35 -16.08 -0.07 -12.60
CA ARG A 35 -16.45 0.40 -11.25
C ARG A 35 -17.84 -0.12 -10.89
N GLY A 36 -17.93 -0.92 -9.83
CA GLY A 36 -19.16 -1.61 -9.40
C GLY A 36 -19.46 -2.98 -10.01
N GLY A 37 -18.57 -3.56 -10.82
CA GLY A 37 -18.58 -4.95 -11.27
C GLY A 37 -17.68 -5.83 -10.41
N THR A 38 -17.96 -7.12 -10.33
CA THR A 38 -17.18 -8.07 -9.53
C THR A 38 -15.79 -8.33 -10.14
N TYR A 39 -14.78 -8.62 -9.30
CA TYR A 39 -13.41 -8.91 -9.74
C TYR A 39 -13.30 -10.19 -10.56
N SER A 40 -14.20 -11.15 -10.31
CA SER A 40 -14.36 -12.31 -11.15
C SER A 40 -15.85 -12.66 -11.34
N PRO A 41 -16.18 -13.45 -12.37
CA PRO A 41 -17.53 -14.00 -12.55
C PRO A 41 -17.97 -14.94 -11.43
N ALA A 42 -17.04 -15.45 -10.61
CA ALA A 42 -17.35 -16.31 -9.48
C ALA A 42 -17.80 -15.54 -8.24
N SER A 43 -17.54 -14.22 -8.18
CA SER A 43 -18.01 -13.40 -7.06
C SER A 43 -19.50 -13.10 -7.15
N LYS A 44 -20.17 -13.01 -6.00
CA LYS A 44 -21.59 -12.63 -5.87
C LYS A 44 -21.71 -11.38 -5.00
N MET A 45 -22.44 -10.37 -5.48
CA MET A 45 -22.79 -9.21 -4.66
C MET A 45 -23.64 -9.64 -3.46
N ILE A 46 -23.26 -9.20 -2.27
CA ILE A 46 -24.00 -9.40 -1.01
C ILE A 46 -24.94 -8.22 -0.75
N ASP A 47 -24.47 -7.02 -1.07
CA ASP A 47 -25.24 -5.79 -1.07
C ASP A 47 -24.70 -4.84 -2.15
N SER A 48 -24.93 -3.54 -2.02
CA SER A 48 -24.45 -2.54 -2.98
C SER A 48 -22.95 -2.27 -2.89
N TRP A 49 -22.26 -2.83 -1.88
CA TRP A 49 -20.84 -2.60 -1.60
C TRP A 49 -20.00 -3.87 -1.71
N TYR A 50 -20.35 -4.92 -0.96
CA TYR A 50 -19.52 -6.11 -0.85
C TYR A 50 -19.89 -7.16 -1.90
N ALA A 51 -18.87 -7.75 -2.51
CA ALA A 51 -18.98 -8.99 -3.28
C ALA A 51 -18.16 -10.09 -2.62
N VAL A 52 -18.66 -11.32 -2.61
CA VAL A 52 -17.90 -12.45 -2.06
C VAL A 52 -17.62 -13.48 -3.14
N GLU A 53 -16.36 -13.87 -3.24
CA GLU A 53 -15.92 -15.02 -4.01
C GLU A 53 -15.55 -16.17 -3.08
N VAL A 54 -16.10 -17.35 -3.37
CA VAL A 54 -15.74 -18.59 -2.69
C VAL A 54 -14.47 -19.12 -3.35
N ILE A 55 -13.33 -19.03 -2.67
CA ILE A 55 -12.06 -19.59 -3.15
C ILE A 55 -12.08 -21.11 -3.01
N ASP A 56 -12.51 -21.59 -1.85
CA ASP A 56 -12.79 -23.00 -1.55
C ASP A 56 -13.88 -23.10 -0.47
N SER A 57 -14.21 -24.31 -0.02
CA SER A 57 -15.29 -24.55 0.95
C SER A 57 -15.14 -23.83 2.30
N GLN A 58 -13.94 -23.34 2.63
CA GLN A 58 -13.62 -22.71 3.91
C GLN A 58 -12.81 -21.41 3.76
N THR A 59 -12.71 -20.87 2.55
CA THR A 59 -11.91 -19.67 2.26
C THR A 59 -12.68 -18.74 1.33
N PHE A 60 -12.82 -17.48 1.75
CA PHE A 60 -13.65 -16.50 1.04
C PHE A 60 -12.88 -15.20 0.86
N ALA A 61 -12.88 -14.67 -0.38
CA ALA A 61 -12.46 -13.31 -0.66
C ALA A 61 -13.68 -12.39 -0.54
N ILE A 62 -13.60 -11.40 0.35
CA ILE A 62 -14.61 -10.35 0.53
C ILE A 62 -14.08 -9.10 -0.15
N ASN A 63 -14.63 -8.83 -1.33
CA ASN A 63 -14.21 -7.78 -2.24
C ASN A 63 -15.05 -6.51 -2.01
N GLU A 64 -14.44 -5.35 -2.22
CA GLU A 64 -15.07 -4.03 -2.20
C GLU A 64 -15.01 -3.38 -3.59
N PRO A 65 -15.83 -3.79 -4.59
CA PRO A 65 -15.58 -3.44 -5.99
C PRO A 65 -15.86 -1.98 -6.38
N LYS A 66 -16.20 -1.16 -5.37
CA LYS A 66 -16.44 0.27 -5.47
C LYS A 66 -15.50 1.08 -4.56
N SER A 67 -14.61 0.43 -3.80
CA SER A 67 -13.61 1.17 -3.02
C SER A 67 -12.62 1.86 -3.94
N SER A 68 -12.02 2.94 -3.46
CA SER A 68 -11.04 3.74 -4.19
C SER A 68 -9.80 2.94 -4.62
N GLN A 69 -9.47 1.86 -3.91
CA GLN A 69 -8.31 1.00 -4.15
C GLN A 69 -8.64 -0.45 -4.50
N TYR A 70 -9.91 -0.79 -4.76
CA TYR A 70 -10.36 -2.15 -5.09
C TYR A 70 -9.91 -3.19 -4.05
N ASN A 71 -10.26 -2.94 -2.80
CA ASN A 71 -9.84 -3.72 -1.64
C ASN A 71 -10.44 -5.13 -1.66
N THR A 72 -9.69 -6.06 -1.09
CA THR A 72 -10.07 -7.44 -0.81
C THR A 72 -9.57 -7.82 0.57
N SER A 73 -10.46 -8.35 1.39
CA SER A 73 -10.13 -8.95 2.69
C SER A 73 -10.54 -10.43 2.70
N TYR A 74 -9.95 -11.23 3.58
CA TYR A 74 -10.12 -12.69 3.51
C TYR A 74 -10.72 -13.27 4.78
N LEU A 75 -11.78 -14.06 4.62
CA LEU A 75 -12.29 -14.90 5.69
C LEU A 75 -11.74 -16.32 5.51
N ILE A 76 -11.02 -16.78 6.52
CA ILE A 76 -10.33 -18.07 6.56
C ILE A 76 -10.92 -18.89 7.70
N VAL A 77 -11.71 -19.91 7.34
CA VAL A 77 -12.51 -20.68 8.30
C VAL A 77 -11.83 -22.01 8.61
N GLY A 78 -11.73 -22.36 9.89
CA GLY A 78 -11.44 -23.72 10.36
C GLY A 78 -12.66 -24.35 11.02
N ASN A 79 -12.48 -25.46 11.72
CA ASN A 79 -13.59 -26.17 12.35
C ASN A 79 -14.06 -25.54 13.66
N GLU A 80 -13.20 -24.81 14.37
CA GLU A 80 -13.52 -24.24 15.68
C GLU A 80 -13.59 -22.71 15.69
N ARG A 81 -12.81 -22.06 14.83
CA ARG A 81 -12.64 -20.60 14.76
C ARG A 81 -12.32 -20.17 13.34
N ALA A 82 -12.41 -18.86 13.09
CA ALA A 82 -12.09 -18.26 11.81
C ALA A 82 -11.21 -17.02 12.00
N VAL A 83 -10.42 -16.71 10.99
CA VAL A 83 -9.67 -15.45 10.90
C VAL A 83 -10.34 -14.59 9.84
N MET A 84 -10.64 -13.35 10.21
CA MET A 84 -10.82 -12.28 9.24
C MET A 84 -9.45 -11.60 9.09
N PHE A 85 -8.90 -11.63 7.88
CA PHE A 85 -7.65 -10.98 7.53
C PHE A 85 -7.97 -9.69 6.78
N ASP A 86 -7.69 -8.56 7.45
CA ASP A 86 -8.13 -7.19 7.15
C ASP A 86 -9.61 -6.88 7.40
N ALA A 87 -9.88 -5.61 7.69
CA ALA A 87 -11.20 -5.06 7.96
C ALA A 87 -11.76 -4.20 6.81
N GLY A 88 -10.99 -3.99 5.74
CA GLY A 88 -11.43 -3.24 4.57
C GLY A 88 -11.43 -1.72 4.74
N SER A 89 -11.83 -1.01 3.68
CA SER A 89 -11.68 0.46 3.61
C SER A 89 -12.85 1.24 4.17
N SER A 90 -13.97 0.59 4.48
CA SER A 90 -15.18 1.24 5.01
C SER A 90 -15.67 2.45 4.20
N GLU A 91 -15.28 2.60 2.93
CA GLU A 91 -15.83 3.60 1.99
C GLU A 91 -17.29 3.31 1.59
N ARG A 92 -17.85 2.24 2.18
CA ARG A 92 -19.21 1.75 1.96
C ARG A 92 -20.29 2.79 2.27
N PRO A 93 -21.34 2.89 1.43
CA PRO A 93 -22.50 3.73 1.72
C PRO A 93 -23.17 3.37 3.04
N ALA A 94 -23.75 4.37 3.70
CA ALA A 94 -24.60 4.16 4.87
C ALA A 94 -25.72 3.16 4.57
N GLY A 95 -25.94 2.21 5.49
CA GLY A 95 -26.91 1.12 5.34
C GLY A 95 -26.36 -0.16 4.70
N SER A 96 -25.16 -0.14 4.10
CA SER A 96 -24.45 -1.37 3.71
C SER A 96 -24.06 -2.17 4.95
N LYS A 97 -23.92 -3.49 4.81
CA LYS A 97 -23.39 -4.34 5.89
C LYS A 97 -21.99 -3.87 6.31
N SER A 98 -21.52 -4.22 7.51
CA SER A 98 -20.10 -4.13 7.84
C SER A 98 -19.33 -5.36 7.38
N MET A 99 -18.00 -5.26 7.29
CA MET A 99 -17.12 -6.41 7.01
C MET A 99 -17.41 -7.56 7.98
N ARG A 100 -17.54 -7.27 9.28
CA ARG A 100 -17.91 -8.27 10.31
C ARG A 100 -19.24 -8.95 10.01
N GLN A 101 -20.24 -8.20 9.56
CA GLN A 101 -21.56 -8.75 9.23
C GLN A 101 -21.53 -9.59 7.96
N VAL A 102 -20.71 -9.24 6.96
CA VAL A 102 -20.52 -10.06 5.75
C VAL A 102 -19.81 -11.36 6.12
N ALA A 103 -18.74 -11.30 6.90
CA ALA A 103 -18.02 -12.48 7.36
C ALA A 103 -18.93 -13.46 8.14
N ALA A 104 -19.86 -12.94 8.94
CA ALA A 104 -20.83 -13.75 9.70
C ALA A 104 -21.77 -14.59 8.81
N LEU A 105 -21.95 -14.23 7.53
CA LEU A 105 -22.82 -14.99 6.62
C LEU A 105 -22.21 -16.33 6.20
N TYR A 106 -20.90 -16.50 6.40
CA TYR A 106 -20.13 -17.65 5.89
C TYR A 106 -19.59 -18.55 6.98
N THR A 107 -19.79 -18.21 8.26
CA THR A 107 -19.38 -19.04 9.38
C THR A 107 -20.13 -18.66 10.67
N ASP A 108 -20.49 -19.68 11.45
CA ASP A 108 -20.98 -19.52 12.81
C ASP A 108 -19.84 -19.53 13.84
N ASN A 109 -18.60 -19.80 13.41
CA ASN A 109 -17.46 -19.88 14.30
C ASN A 109 -17.04 -18.49 14.80
N PRO A 110 -16.44 -18.39 16.00
CA PRO A 110 -15.82 -17.15 16.47
C PRO A 110 -14.77 -16.64 15.47
N ILE A 111 -14.88 -15.35 15.12
CA ILE A 111 -13.99 -14.68 14.17
C ILE A 111 -13.01 -13.79 14.93
N THR A 112 -11.71 -14.06 14.77
CA THR A 112 -10.62 -13.19 15.20
C THR A 112 -10.23 -12.27 14.03
N LEU A 113 -10.22 -10.96 14.26
CA LEU A 113 -9.68 -10.01 13.29
C LEU A 113 -8.16 -9.91 13.44
N ILE A 114 -7.45 -10.13 12.35
CA ILE A 114 -6.02 -9.94 12.21
C ILE A 114 -5.79 -8.95 11.07
N LEU A 115 -5.01 -7.91 11.32
CA LEU A 115 -4.69 -6.90 10.31
C LEU A 115 -3.38 -7.28 9.62
N SER A 116 -3.36 -7.20 8.30
CA SER A 116 -2.15 -7.41 7.50
C SER A 116 -1.13 -6.30 7.74
N HIS A 117 -1.60 -5.06 7.89
CA HIS A 117 -0.82 -3.86 8.22
C HIS A 117 -1.77 -2.71 8.60
N PHE A 118 -1.24 -1.51 8.87
CA PHE A 118 -2.00 -0.42 9.50
C PHE A 118 -2.47 0.70 8.58
N HIS A 119 -2.40 0.51 7.26
CA HIS A 119 -2.99 1.49 6.34
C HIS A 119 -4.52 1.51 6.45
N TYR A 120 -5.07 2.70 6.22
CA TYR A 120 -6.46 3.07 6.41
C TYR A 120 -7.45 2.07 5.80
N ASP A 121 -7.12 1.56 4.62
CA ASP A 121 -7.95 0.74 3.79
C ASP A 121 -7.97 -0.75 4.19
N HIS A 122 -7.29 -1.08 5.30
CA HIS A 122 -7.28 -2.40 5.93
C HIS A 122 -7.88 -2.37 7.34
N ILE A 123 -8.07 -1.19 7.93
CA ILE A 123 -8.36 -1.06 9.37
C ILE A 123 -9.71 -0.44 9.70
N TYR A 124 -10.40 0.21 8.75
CA TYR A 124 -11.48 1.13 9.11
C TYR A 124 -12.75 0.46 9.65
N ASP A 125 -13.10 -0.73 9.18
CA ASP A 125 -14.24 -1.48 9.75
C ASP A 125 -13.83 -2.30 11.00
N ALA A 126 -12.60 -2.17 11.51
CA ALA A 126 -12.10 -2.93 12.68
C ALA A 126 -12.92 -2.64 13.95
N SER A 127 -13.45 -1.43 14.10
CA SER A 127 -14.35 -1.07 15.21
C SER A 127 -15.64 -1.90 15.26
N LYS A 128 -16.00 -2.58 14.15
CA LYS A 128 -17.18 -3.47 14.07
C LYS A 128 -16.89 -4.86 14.61
N PHE A 129 -15.64 -5.17 14.96
CA PHE A 129 -15.25 -6.40 15.62
C PHE A 129 -15.16 -6.15 17.12
N GLU A 130 -16.24 -6.43 17.86
CA GLU A 130 -16.33 -6.18 19.30
C GLU A 130 -15.25 -6.91 20.13
N GLY A 131 -14.78 -8.05 19.61
CA GLY A 131 -13.66 -8.83 20.13
C GLY A 131 -12.29 -8.18 19.95
N GLY A 132 -12.22 -7.00 19.31
CA GLY A 132 -10.97 -6.29 19.03
C GLY A 132 -10.15 -6.91 17.91
N VAL A 133 -8.88 -6.49 17.85
CA VAL A 133 -7.89 -6.91 16.85
C VAL A 133 -6.72 -7.64 17.51
N THR A 134 -6.17 -8.61 16.79
CA THR A 134 -4.85 -9.18 17.07
C THR A 134 -3.83 -8.52 16.15
N LEU A 135 -2.77 -7.95 16.74
CA LEU A 135 -1.71 -7.27 16.01
C LEU A 135 -0.43 -8.12 15.98
N ILE A 136 0.46 -7.85 15.02
CA ILE A 136 1.80 -8.45 15.04
C ILE A 136 2.59 -8.01 16.30
N ASP A 137 3.27 -8.95 16.94
CA ASP A 137 4.03 -8.73 18.16
C ASP A 137 5.39 -8.11 17.86
N ARG A 138 5.39 -6.78 17.71
CA ARG A 138 6.61 -5.99 17.57
C ARG A 138 6.82 -5.14 18.82
N PRO A 139 8.06 -5.03 19.36
CA PRO A 139 8.32 -4.26 20.58
C PRO A 139 7.81 -2.82 20.52
N GLU A 140 7.97 -2.15 19.37
CA GLU A 140 7.49 -0.79 19.13
C GLU A 140 5.96 -0.71 19.12
N ILE A 141 5.25 -1.67 18.52
CA ILE A 141 3.77 -1.70 18.52
C ILE A 141 3.28 -1.95 19.95
N ARG A 142 3.85 -2.96 20.62
CA ARG A 142 3.49 -3.31 22.00
C ARG A 142 3.72 -2.15 22.97
N ALA A 143 4.79 -1.37 22.77
CA ALA A 143 5.09 -0.20 23.59
C ALA A 143 4.04 0.92 23.42
N GLU A 144 3.48 1.08 22.23
CA GLU A 144 2.47 2.10 21.92
C GLU A 144 1.04 1.70 22.31
N VAL A 145 0.77 0.41 22.60
CA VAL A 145 -0.54 0.01 23.14
C VAL A 145 -0.72 0.53 24.56
N LYS A 146 -1.68 1.45 24.75
CA LYS A 146 -2.04 2.03 26.05
C LYS A 146 -3.49 1.67 26.41
N ASN A 147 -3.71 1.10 27.59
CA ASN A 147 -5.03 0.70 28.08
C ASN A 147 -5.82 -0.20 27.09
N GLY A 148 -5.11 -1.08 26.37
CA GLY A 148 -5.71 -1.95 25.35
C GLY A 148 -6.08 -1.25 24.04
N LEU A 149 -5.60 -0.02 23.82
CA LEU A 149 -5.82 0.74 22.59
C LEU A 149 -4.49 1.01 21.88
N TYR A 150 -4.49 0.86 20.55
CA TYR A 150 -3.40 1.29 19.67
C TYR A 150 -3.88 2.45 18.80
N THR A 151 -3.17 3.57 18.85
CA THR A 151 -3.49 4.75 18.04
C THR A 151 -2.68 4.69 16.76
N ILE A 152 -3.37 4.76 15.62
CA ILE A 152 -2.75 4.78 14.30
C ILE A 152 -2.03 6.11 14.09
N SER A 153 -0.81 6.06 13.56
CA SER A 153 -0.04 7.26 13.28
C SER A 153 -0.69 8.08 12.17
N MET A 154 -0.61 9.41 12.23
CA MET A 154 -1.02 10.28 11.11
C MET A 154 -0.21 10.03 9.83
N LEU A 155 0.94 9.37 9.91
CA LEU A 155 1.72 8.97 8.74
C LEU A 155 1.17 7.69 8.07
N GLU A 156 0.41 6.88 8.81
CA GLU A 156 -0.16 5.61 8.34
C GLU A 156 -1.64 5.76 7.93
N SER A 157 -2.27 6.87 8.32
CA SER A 157 -3.66 7.21 7.99
C SER A 157 -3.72 8.45 7.11
N VAL A 158 -4.43 8.37 5.98
CA VAL A 158 -4.74 9.55 5.14
C VAL A 158 -5.76 10.47 5.81
N ASP A 159 -6.52 9.98 6.80
CA ASP A 159 -7.46 10.78 7.58
C ASP A 159 -6.90 11.06 8.99
N ALA A 160 -7.04 12.30 9.45
CA ALA A 160 -6.58 12.74 10.77
C ALA A 160 -7.34 12.10 11.97
N GLU A 161 -8.35 11.27 11.72
CA GLU A 161 -9.31 10.77 12.73
C GLU A 161 -9.50 9.24 12.71
N ALA A 162 -8.45 8.46 12.43
CA ALA A 162 -8.53 7.00 12.57
C ALA A 162 -8.89 6.63 14.03
N THR A 163 -9.98 5.87 14.21
CA THR A 163 -10.40 5.40 15.53
C THR A 163 -9.34 4.46 16.11
N PRO A 164 -8.89 4.63 17.37
CA PRO A 164 -7.92 3.73 17.98
C PRO A 164 -8.40 2.27 17.94
N LEU A 165 -7.47 1.36 17.63
CA LEU A 165 -7.75 -0.06 17.56
C LEU A 165 -7.83 -0.65 18.96
N LYS A 166 -8.92 -1.38 19.26
CA LYS A 166 -9.03 -2.19 20.48
C LYS A 166 -8.19 -3.45 20.34
N VAL A 167 -7.00 -3.47 20.94
CA VAL A 167 -6.07 -4.59 20.88
C VAL A 167 -6.43 -5.64 21.93
N THR A 168 -6.67 -6.88 21.48
CA THR A 168 -7.03 -8.01 22.34
C THR A 168 -6.05 -9.18 22.28
N GLY A 169 -5.10 -9.13 21.34
CA GLY A 169 -4.06 -10.13 21.22
C GLY A 169 -2.83 -9.62 20.46
N PHE A 170 -1.74 -10.36 20.60
CA PHE A 170 -0.55 -10.22 19.78
C PHE A 170 -0.20 -11.57 19.16
N ILE A 171 0.42 -11.54 17.99
CA ILE A 171 0.92 -12.74 17.31
C ILE A 171 2.33 -12.50 16.77
N ALA A 172 3.26 -13.41 17.00
CA ALA A 172 4.66 -13.22 16.63
C ALA A 172 4.98 -13.73 15.21
N ASP A 173 6.10 -13.27 14.66
CA ASP A 173 6.68 -13.89 13.46
C ASP A 173 7.03 -15.36 13.75
N GLY A 174 6.59 -16.27 12.87
CA GLY A 174 6.78 -17.70 13.01
C GLY A 174 5.73 -18.42 13.87
N ASP A 175 4.77 -17.69 14.47
CA ASP A 175 3.65 -18.31 15.17
C ASP A 175 2.72 -19.07 14.22
N VAL A 176 1.92 -19.97 14.79
CA VAL A 176 0.91 -20.75 14.06
C VAL A 176 -0.46 -20.48 14.67
N ILE A 177 -1.39 -20.01 13.85
CA ILE A 177 -2.80 -19.86 14.22
C ILE A 177 -3.49 -21.19 13.99
N ASP A 178 -3.94 -21.84 15.05
CA ASP A 178 -4.76 -23.05 14.95
C ASP A 178 -6.25 -22.70 14.88
N LEU A 179 -6.93 -23.16 13.83
CA LEU A 179 -8.37 -22.99 13.61
C LEU A 179 -9.20 -24.27 13.91
N GLY A 180 -8.61 -25.28 14.56
CA GLY A 180 -9.21 -26.56 14.99
C GLY A 180 -8.90 -27.76 14.07
N SER A 181 -8.59 -27.49 12.80
CA SER A 181 -8.14 -28.50 11.80
C SER A 181 -7.38 -27.88 10.62
N ARG A 182 -7.14 -26.58 10.71
CA ARG A 182 -6.52 -25.73 9.69
C ARG A 182 -5.58 -24.82 10.44
N THR A 183 -4.32 -24.81 10.05
CA THR A 183 -3.29 -23.97 10.66
C THR A 183 -2.83 -22.92 9.67
N LEU A 184 -2.56 -21.71 10.15
CA LEU A 184 -1.98 -20.63 9.37
C LEU A 184 -0.65 -20.23 9.98
N ASP A 185 0.43 -20.32 9.23
CA ASP A 185 1.73 -19.83 9.66
C ASP A 185 1.77 -18.31 9.48
N VAL A 186 2.25 -17.59 10.49
CA VAL A 186 2.36 -16.13 10.48
C VAL A 186 3.77 -15.71 10.11
N LEU A 187 3.90 -14.85 9.10
CA LEU A 187 5.16 -14.25 8.72
C LEU A 187 5.05 -12.74 8.84
N ASN A 188 5.88 -12.11 9.67
CA ASN A 188 6.13 -10.68 9.56
C ASN A 188 7.11 -10.43 8.41
N LEU A 189 6.67 -9.62 7.45
CA LEU A 189 7.39 -9.30 6.23
C LEU A 189 7.61 -7.78 6.12
N PRO A 190 8.53 -7.18 6.91
CA PRO A 190 8.89 -5.78 6.75
C PRO A 190 9.26 -5.46 5.29
N GLY A 191 8.61 -4.45 4.72
CA GLY A 191 8.81 -4.09 3.31
C GLY A 191 7.86 -2.98 2.86
N HIS A 192 6.60 -3.33 2.63
CA HIS A 192 5.54 -2.37 2.35
C HIS A 192 5.34 -1.43 3.55
N THR A 193 5.16 -2.01 4.73
CA THR A 193 5.32 -1.36 6.05
C THR A 193 6.20 -2.25 6.94
N THR A 194 6.60 -1.77 8.12
CA THR A 194 7.44 -2.58 9.04
C THR A 194 6.66 -3.71 9.71
N GLU A 195 5.37 -3.52 9.88
CA GLU A 195 4.44 -4.43 10.56
C GLU A 195 3.65 -5.33 9.61
N SER A 196 3.86 -5.19 8.29
CA SER A 196 3.23 -6.05 7.28
C SER A 196 3.37 -7.53 7.62
N ILE A 197 2.26 -8.28 7.53
CA ILE A 197 2.26 -9.75 7.72
C ILE A 197 1.64 -10.48 6.54
N ALA A 198 2.02 -11.75 6.39
CA ALA A 198 1.35 -12.72 5.54
C ALA A 198 0.94 -13.96 6.35
N LEU A 199 -0.13 -14.62 5.90
CA LEU A 199 -0.63 -15.87 6.46
C LEU A 199 -0.45 -16.99 5.42
N ILE A 200 0.22 -18.08 5.79
CA ILE A 200 0.43 -19.24 4.91
C ILE A 200 -0.40 -20.43 5.38
N ASP A 201 -1.32 -20.90 4.54
CA ASP A 201 -1.97 -22.19 4.68
C ASP A 201 -1.23 -23.22 3.82
N LYS A 202 -0.27 -23.91 4.43
CA LYS A 202 0.54 -24.94 3.76
C LYS A 202 -0.29 -26.10 3.25
N ALA A 203 -1.36 -26.48 3.96
CA ALA A 203 -2.19 -27.62 3.60
C ALA A 203 -3.04 -27.36 2.34
N ARG A 204 -3.47 -26.11 2.15
CA ARG A 204 -4.20 -25.69 0.93
C ARG A 204 -3.33 -25.06 -0.14
N ASN A 205 -2.03 -24.89 0.12
CA ASN A 205 -1.07 -24.22 -0.76
C ASN A 205 -1.52 -22.79 -1.12
N GLN A 206 -2.04 -22.06 -0.12
CA GLN A 206 -2.56 -20.69 -0.24
C GLN A 206 -1.75 -19.75 0.66
N THR A 207 -1.51 -18.52 0.20
CA THR A 207 -0.82 -17.49 0.98
C THR A 207 -1.52 -16.14 0.83
N PHE A 208 -1.87 -15.52 1.95
CA PHE A 208 -2.55 -14.22 2.00
C PHE A 208 -1.53 -13.15 2.39
N THR A 209 -1.34 -12.15 1.54
CA THR A 209 -0.17 -11.26 1.59
C THR A 209 -0.49 -9.82 1.96
N GLY A 210 -1.77 -9.45 2.11
CA GLY A 210 -2.16 -8.06 2.26
C GLY A 210 -1.55 -7.21 1.15
N ASP A 211 -0.85 -6.15 1.54
CA ASP A 211 -0.15 -5.24 0.63
C ASP A 211 1.32 -5.58 0.38
N PHE A 212 1.85 -6.61 1.05
CA PHE A 212 3.22 -7.05 0.81
C PHE A 212 3.42 -7.53 -0.63
N VAL A 213 2.39 -8.07 -1.26
CA VAL A 213 2.36 -8.26 -2.71
C VAL A 213 0.92 -8.41 -3.14
N TYR A 214 0.56 -7.75 -4.24
CA TYR A 214 -0.74 -7.89 -4.87
C TYR A 214 -0.60 -7.78 -6.39
N LYS A 215 -1.61 -8.24 -7.11
CA LYS A 215 -1.66 -8.17 -8.57
C LYS A 215 -2.82 -7.29 -9.00
N HIS A 216 -2.53 -6.00 -9.12
CA HIS A 216 -3.34 -5.07 -9.88
C HIS A 216 -2.48 -4.41 -10.94
N LEU A 217 -3.07 -4.00 -12.09
CA LEU A 217 -2.40 -3.75 -13.38
C LEU A 217 -1.26 -2.73 -13.35
N GLY A 218 -0.17 -3.09 -12.69
CA GLY A 218 1.01 -2.30 -12.52
C GLY A 218 0.94 -1.31 -11.37
N GLY A 219 0.84 -1.76 -10.12
CA GLY A 219 1.23 -0.84 -9.05
C GLY A 219 1.39 -1.32 -7.62
N ILE A 220 2.56 -1.88 -7.31
CA ILE A 220 3.05 -2.05 -5.93
C ILE A 220 3.49 -0.70 -5.37
N ILE A 221 2.90 -0.31 -4.23
CA ILE A 221 3.27 0.89 -3.49
C ILE A 221 4.43 0.56 -2.53
N ALA A 222 5.58 1.20 -2.74
CA ALA A 222 6.77 1.09 -1.91
C ALA A 222 7.35 2.49 -1.61
N PHE A 223 6.47 3.48 -1.45
CA PHE A 223 6.80 4.85 -1.07
C PHE A 223 6.07 5.34 0.18
N ALA A 224 5.25 4.48 0.80
CA ALA A 224 4.53 4.82 2.01
C ALA A 224 5.52 5.06 3.17
N PRO A 225 5.12 5.83 4.20
CA PRO A 225 5.88 5.87 5.45
C PRO A 225 6.13 4.46 5.98
N ALA A 226 7.31 4.23 6.55
CA ALA A 226 7.79 2.91 6.98
C ALA A 226 8.08 1.87 5.87
N SER A 227 7.91 2.19 4.58
CA SER A 227 8.42 1.31 3.50
C SER A 227 9.96 1.20 3.55
N ASP A 228 10.48 -0.03 3.48
CA ASP A 228 11.91 -0.33 3.53
C ASP A 228 12.30 -1.29 2.40
N LEU A 229 12.89 -0.76 1.32
CA LEU A 229 13.23 -1.52 0.11
C LEU A 229 14.23 -2.67 0.33
N PRO A 230 15.35 -2.49 1.07
CA PRO A 230 16.19 -3.60 1.50
C PRO A 230 15.42 -4.72 2.21
N SER A 231 14.60 -4.39 3.21
CA SER A 231 13.79 -5.39 3.92
C SER A 231 12.74 -6.02 3.01
N TYR A 232 12.10 -5.23 2.13
CA TYR A 232 11.13 -5.71 1.16
C TYR A 232 11.76 -6.77 0.25
N LYS A 233 12.96 -6.50 -0.25
CA LYS A 233 13.71 -7.47 -1.06
C LYS A 233 14.03 -8.74 -0.27
N ALA A 234 14.60 -8.61 0.94
CA ALA A 234 14.95 -9.77 1.76
C ALA A 234 13.71 -10.63 2.11
N ASN A 235 12.60 -9.99 2.46
CA ASN A 235 11.36 -10.67 2.80
C ASN A 235 10.63 -11.23 1.57
N SER A 236 10.82 -10.65 0.39
CA SER A 236 10.34 -11.27 -0.86
C SER A 236 11.08 -12.58 -1.16
N ASP A 237 12.38 -12.66 -0.88
CA ASP A 237 13.13 -13.93 -0.98
C ASP A 237 12.69 -14.94 0.08
N ARG A 238 12.50 -14.48 1.32
CA ARG A 238 11.98 -15.32 2.41
C ARG A 238 10.62 -15.92 2.05
N LEU A 239 9.70 -15.11 1.51
CA LEU A 239 8.37 -15.56 1.09
C LEU A 239 8.46 -16.62 -0.01
N LEU A 240 9.31 -16.42 -1.03
CA LEU A 240 9.56 -17.39 -2.09
C LEU A 240 10.18 -18.69 -1.57
N GLN A 241 11.05 -18.63 -0.56
CA GLN A 241 11.65 -19.82 0.06
C GLN A 241 10.67 -20.65 0.89
N LEU A 242 9.64 -20.01 1.45
CA LEU A 242 8.65 -20.65 2.31
C LEU A 242 7.39 -21.11 1.57
N THR A 243 7.32 -20.88 0.26
CA THR A 243 6.21 -21.24 -0.61
C THR A 243 6.65 -22.16 -1.73
N ASN A 244 5.71 -22.87 -2.34
CA ASN A 244 5.94 -23.79 -3.45
C ASN A 244 5.78 -23.06 -4.78
N ALA A 245 6.35 -23.64 -5.85
CA ALA A 245 6.24 -23.09 -7.20
C ALA A 245 4.79 -22.98 -7.70
N ASP A 246 3.88 -23.81 -7.18
CA ASP A 246 2.45 -23.84 -7.50
C ASP A 246 1.56 -23.14 -6.46
N THR A 247 2.15 -22.52 -5.42
CA THR A 247 1.41 -21.76 -4.39
C THR A 247 0.57 -20.66 -5.04
N GLN A 248 -0.68 -20.56 -4.57
CA GLN A 248 -1.59 -19.47 -4.92
C GLN A 248 -1.47 -18.35 -3.89
N PHE A 249 -1.23 -17.14 -4.38
CA PHE A 249 -1.12 -15.95 -3.54
C PHE A 249 -2.36 -15.08 -3.66
N PHE A 250 -2.70 -14.44 -2.55
CA PHE A 250 -3.91 -13.65 -2.39
C PHE A 250 -3.57 -12.29 -1.76
N GLY A 251 -3.58 -11.23 -2.57
CA GLY A 251 -3.26 -9.86 -2.16
C GLY A 251 -4.49 -9.03 -1.86
N ALA A 252 -4.35 -7.88 -1.21
CA ALA A 252 -5.50 -7.10 -0.76
C ALA A 252 -6.06 -6.10 -1.80
N HIS A 253 -5.49 -6.04 -3.01
CA HIS A 253 -5.94 -5.13 -4.07
C HIS A 253 -6.10 -5.81 -5.42
N GLY A 254 -7.16 -5.41 -6.12
CA GLY A 254 -7.35 -5.73 -7.53
C GLY A 254 -7.75 -7.17 -7.79
N ILE A 255 -7.03 -7.85 -8.70
CA ILE A 255 -7.26 -9.27 -8.95
C ILE A 255 -6.61 -10.02 -7.78
N PRO A 256 -7.41 -10.57 -6.86
CA PRO A 256 -6.92 -11.01 -5.56
C PRO A 256 -6.18 -12.34 -5.64
N ARG A 257 -5.78 -12.81 -6.83
CA ARG A 257 -5.14 -14.11 -7.03
C ARG A 257 -4.03 -14.05 -8.06
N PHE A 258 -2.85 -14.55 -7.71
CA PHE A 258 -1.70 -14.64 -8.60
C PHE A 258 -0.76 -15.79 -8.21
N GLY A 259 0.15 -16.13 -9.13
CA GLY A 259 1.10 -17.22 -8.94
C GLY A 259 2.44 -16.75 -8.38
N HIS A 260 3.26 -17.74 -8.05
CA HIS A 260 4.64 -17.56 -7.59
C HIS A 260 5.54 -16.80 -8.58
N ASP A 261 5.22 -16.86 -9.88
CA ASP A 261 5.90 -16.10 -10.94
C ASP A 261 5.80 -14.58 -10.73
N TRP A 262 4.66 -14.09 -10.25
CA TRP A 262 4.47 -12.68 -9.94
C TRP A 262 5.32 -12.22 -8.75
N VAL A 263 5.37 -13.02 -7.68
CA VAL A 263 6.21 -12.73 -6.51
C VAL A 263 7.70 -12.78 -6.90
N SER A 264 8.07 -13.72 -7.78
CA SER A 264 9.43 -13.85 -8.30
C SER A 264 9.84 -12.63 -9.14
N LEU A 265 8.93 -12.14 -9.99
CA LEU A 265 9.14 -10.91 -10.75
C LEU A 265 9.33 -9.71 -9.80
N MET A 266 8.47 -9.57 -8.80
CA MET A 266 8.57 -8.49 -7.80
C MET A 266 9.92 -8.54 -7.06
N SER A 267 10.33 -9.71 -6.56
CA SER A 267 11.62 -9.87 -5.89
C SER A 267 12.79 -9.50 -6.80
N SER A 268 12.76 -9.94 -8.07
CA SER A 268 13.77 -9.59 -9.06
C SER A 268 13.86 -8.07 -9.27
N GLU A 269 12.73 -7.39 -9.46
CA GLU A 269 12.66 -5.95 -9.68
C GLU A 269 13.11 -5.15 -8.45
N LEU A 270 12.68 -5.53 -7.25
CA LEU A 270 13.18 -4.98 -5.98
C LEU A 270 14.70 -5.14 -5.87
N GLY A 271 15.24 -6.27 -6.34
CA GLY A 271 16.68 -6.51 -6.34
C GLY A 271 17.44 -5.54 -7.25
N LYS A 272 16.85 -5.12 -8.38
CA LYS A 272 17.46 -4.08 -9.24
C LYS A 272 17.44 -2.72 -8.57
N ILE A 273 16.35 -2.38 -7.88
CA ILE A 273 16.21 -1.12 -7.11
C ILE A 273 17.28 -1.06 -6.03
N VAL A 274 17.36 -2.07 -5.16
CA VAL A 274 18.30 -2.11 -4.02
C VAL A 274 19.76 -2.08 -4.47
N ARG A 275 20.09 -2.62 -5.65
CA ARG A 275 21.45 -2.59 -6.22
C ARG A 275 21.79 -1.29 -6.97
N GLY A 276 20.89 -0.30 -7.00
CA GLY A 276 21.12 0.96 -7.71
C GLY A 276 21.19 0.82 -9.24
N LYS A 277 20.58 -0.23 -9.80
CA LYS A 277 20.42 -0.40 -11.26
C LYS A 277 18.95 -0.37 -11.74
N PRO A 278 18.04 0.44 -11.17
CA PRO A 278 16.69 0.54 -11.70
C PRO A 278 16.67 1.34 -13.00
N ASP A 279 15.83 0.93 -13.96
CA ASP A 279 15.35 1.81 -15.02
C ASP A 279 14.04 2.43 -14.54
N TYR A 280 14.01 3.75 -14.38
CA TYR A 280 12.89 4.44 -13.75
C TYR A 280 12.51 5.73 -14.46
N ARG A 281 11.23 6.05 -14.35
CA ARG A 281 10.62 7.30 -14.81
C ARG A 281 10.07 8.05 -13.61
N TYR A 282 10.03 9.37 -13.67
CA TYR A 282 9.39 10.18 -12.64
C TYR A 282 7.96 10.51 -13.03
N VAL A 283 7.03 10.17 -12.15
CA VAL A 283 5.59 10.39 -12.33
C VAL A 283 5.02 11.10 -11.11
N ALA A 284 3.91 11.80 -11.29
CA ALA A 284 3.06 12.19 -10.16
C ALA A 284 2.09 11.04 -9.87
N HIS A 285 1.80 10.75 -8.60
CA HIS A 285 0.92 9.64 -8.23
C HIS A 285 -0.28 10.16 -7.44
N TYR A 286 -1.48 9.62 -7.68
CA TYR A 286 -2.71 10.11 -7.05
C TYR A 286 -2.69 10.02 -5.50
N LEU A 287 -2.01 9.02 -4.92
CA LEU A 287 -1.79 8.91 -3.47
C LEU A 287 -0.76 9.90 -2.90
N ALA A 288 0.09 10.49 -3.74
CA ALA A 288 1.12 11.44 -3.33
C ALA A 288 1.14 12.64 -4.29
N PRO A 289 0.01 13.39 -4.41
CA PRO A 289 -0.11 14.44 -5.39
C PRO A 289 0.90 15.56 -5.09
N GLY A 290 1.66 15.95 -6.12
CA GLY A 290 2.69 16.98 -6.00
C GLY A 290 4.07 16.49 -5.54
N LEU A 291 4.21 15.21 -5.16
CA LEU A 291 5.52 14.59 -4.93
C LEU A 291 5.88 13.71 -6.15
N PRO A 292 7.04 13.93 -6.80
CA PRO A 292 7.55 12.96 -7.76
C PRO A 292 7.78 11.61 -7.10
N VAL A 293 7.19 10.56 -7.65
CA VAL A 293 7.55 9.18 -7.32
C VAL A 293 8.32 8.56 -8.47
N ARG A 294 9.20 7.61 -8.15
CA ARG A 294 9.86 6.79 -9.18
C ARG A 294 8.92 5.66 -9.55
N LEU A 295 8.74 5.47 -10.84
CA LEU A 295 8.07 4.32 -11.42
C LEU A 295 9.13 3.44 -12.07
N GLN A 296 9.35 2.25 -11.51
CA GLN A 296 10.01 1.15 -12.22
C GLN A 296 8.95 0.23 -12.79
N GLN A 297 9.06 -0.11 -14.07
CA GLN A 297 8.10 -0.94 -14.76
C GLN A 297 8.78 -2.10 -15.50
N ASN A 298 8.26 -3.30 -15.33
CA ASN A 298 8.65 -4.48 -16.11
C ASN A 298 7.39 -5.24 -16.52
N ALA A 299 7.13 -5.30 -17.84
CA ALA A 299 5.88 -5.78 -18.40
C ALA A 299 4.66 -5.08 -17.73
N ASN A 300 3.77 -5.85 -17.11
CA ASN A 300 2.59 -5.34 -16.43
C ASN A 300 2.82 -5.02 -14.95
N MET A 301 4.05 -5.17 -14.43
CA MET A 301 4.39 -4.83 -13.05
C MET A 301 4.95 -3.42 -12.98
N SER A 302 4.44 -2.65 -12.04
CA SER A 302 5.02 -1.36 -11.65
C SER A 302 5.33 -1.37 -10.16
N ILE A 303 6.46 -0.79 -9.79
CA ILE A 303 6.83 -0.53 -8.40
C ILE A 303 7.05 0.97 -8.27
N TYR A 304 6.28 1.59 -7.38
CA TYR A 304 6.38 3.01 -7.07
C TYR A 304 7.25 3.19 -5.83
N THR A 305 8.34 3.97 -5.92
CA THR A 305 9.23 4.23 -4.78
C THR A 305 9.43 5.71 -4.52
N THR A 306 9.92 6.04 -3.32
CA THR A 306 10.21 7.43 -2.95
C THR A 306 11.27 8.05 -3.89
N PRO A 307 11.25 9.38 -4.10
CA PRO A 307 12.26 10.09 -4.88
C PRO A 307 13.63 10.21 -4.18
N LEU A 308 13.71 9.84 -2.89
CA LEU A 308 14.87 10.03 -2.02
C LEU A 308 15.86 8.87 -2.04
N VAL A 309 15.54 7.78 -2.74
CA VAL A 309 16.49 6.68 -2.99
C VAL A 309 17.62 7.16 -3.91
N ASP A 310 18.84 6.66 -3.74
CA ASP A 310 20.04 7.07 -4.50
C ASP A 310 19.89 6.84 -6.02
N PRO A 311 20.27 7.78 -6.91
CA PRO A 311 20.62 9.19 -6.63
C PRO A 311 19.38 10.01 -6.33
N PRO A 312 19.30 10.78 -5.22
CA PRO A 312 18.09 11.52 -4.86
C PRO A 312 17.67 12.47 -5.99
N LEU A 313 16.38 12.81 -6.07
CA LEU A 313 15.87 13.79 -7.05
C LEU A 313 16.73 15.07 -7.13
N PHE A 314 17.27 15.49 -5.98
CA PHE A 314 18.14 16.64 -5.78
C PHE A 314 19.58 16.50 -6.31
N TRP A 315 19.91 15.41 -7.00
CA TRP A 315 21.21 15.18 -7.65
C TRP A 315 21.09 14.85 -9.15
N SER A 316 19.91 15.10 -9.72
CA SER A 316 19.66 14.99 -11.16
C SER A 316 19.99 16.31 -11.89
N LYS A 317 19.89 16.32 -13.23
CA LYS A 317 20.10 17.51 -14.11
C LYS A 317 19.35 18.78 -13.64
N TRP A 318 18.32 18.61 -12.82
CA TRP A 318 17.51 19.67 -12.23
C TRP A 318 18.24 20.52 -11.20
N THR A 319 19.23 19.98 -10.48
CA THR A 319 20.06 20.75 -9.55
C THR A 319 20.96 21.71 -10.31
N LEU A 320 21.50 21.31 -11.45
CA LEU A 320 22.25 22.21 -12.32
C LEU A 320 21.37 23.37 -12.82
N LEU A 321 20.11 23.10 -13.18
CA LEU A 321 19.17 24.14 -13.62
C LEU A 321 18.74 25.07 -12.48
N LEU A 322 18.47 24.52 -11.29
CA LEU A 322 18.04 25.30 -10.13
C LEU A 322 19.19 26.14 -9.55
N VAL A 323 20.40 25.59 -9.52
CA VAL A 323 21.65 26.32 -9.19
C VAL A 323 21.95 27.37 -10.26
N ALA A 324 21.80 27.08 -11.55
CA ALA A 324 21.98 28.07 -12.60
C ALA A 324 20.94 29.19 -12.53
N GLY A 325 19.68 28.88 -12.24
CA GLY A 325 18.59 29.85 -12.09
C GLY A 325 18.77 30.76 -10.88
N LEU A 326 19.05 30.18 -9.70
CA LEU A 326 19.39 30.95 -8.49
C LEU A 326 20.67 31.76 -8.68
N GLY A 327 21.69 31.18 -9.31
CA GLY A 327 22.92 31.87 -9.66
C GLY A 327 22.66 33.09 -10.54
N ALA A 328 21.89 32.94 -11.61
CA ALA A 328 21.51 34.05 -12.49
C ALA A 328 20.69 35.14 -11.76
N LEU A 329 19.79 34.75 -10.86
CA LEU A 329 19.01 35.70 -10.04
C LEU A 329 19.91 36.48 -9.07
N VAL A 330 20.83 35.80 -8.39
CA VAL A 330 21.81 36.42 -7.49
C VAL A 330 22.72 37.38 -8.26
N PHE A 331 23.25 36.96 -9.42
CA PHE A 331 24.03 37.85 -10.29
C PHE A 331 23.24 39.07 -10.75
N TYR A 332 21.97 38.90 -11.12
CA TYR A 332 21.09 40.01 -11.51
C TYR A 332 20.83 40.98 -10.35
N LEU A 333 20.59 40.47 -9.14
CA LEU A 333 20.40 41.29 -7.95
C LEU A 333 21.68 42.04 -7.57
N ILE A 334 22.85 41.40 -7.61
CA ILE A 334 24.15 42.03 -7.38
C ILE A 334 24.40 43.13 -8.42
N TYR A 335 24.18 42.85 -9.70
CA TYR A 335 24.31 43.84 -10.77
C TYR A 335 23.38 45.05 -10.55
N ARG A 336 22.13 44.81 -10.12
CA ARG A 336 21.15 45.87 -9.86
C ARG A 336 21.52 46.73 -8.65
N VAL A 337 22.00 46.12 -7.57
CA VAL A 337 22.50 46.82 -6.38
C VAL A 337 23.76 47.62 -6.72
N GLY A 338 24.69 47.04 -7.48
CA GLY A 338 25.87 47.75 -8.00
C GLY A 338 25.48 48.96 -8.83
N ARG A 339 24.52 48.85 -9.75
CA ARG A 339 24.01 50.00 -10.52
C ARG A 339 23.40 51.10 -9.65
N LEU A 340 22.72 50.75 -8.55
CA LEU A 340 22.16 51.75 -7.63
C LEU A 340 23.25 52.48 -6.83
N LEU A 341 24.37 51.81 -6.55
CA LEU A 341 25.53 52.42 -5.87
C LEU A 341 26.37 53.33 -6.80
N PHE A 342 26.37 53.07 -8.11
CA PHE A 342 27.10 53.87 -9.10
C PHE A 342 26.29 55.01 -9.75
N VAL A 343 25.01 55.17 -9.40
CA VAL A 343 24.16 56.29 -9.86
C VAL A 343 24.12 57.45 -8.84
N ALA A 344 24.86 57.33 -7.74
CA ALA A 344 25.06 58.39 -6.76
C ALA A 344 26.52 58.89 -6.75
N VAL A 345 26.97 59.45 -7.88
CA VAL A 345 28.09 60.42 -7.96
C VAL A 345 27.72 61.49 -8.98
#